data_AF-A0A7W0T2H0-F1
#
_entry.id   AF-A0A7W0T2H0-F1
#
_cell.length_a   1.000
_cell.length_b   1.000
_cell.length_c   1.000
_cell.angle_alpha   90.00
_cell.angle_beta   90.00
_cell.angle_gamma   90.00
#
_symmetry.space_group_name_H-M   'P 1'
#
loop_
_entity.id
_entity.type
_entity.pdbx_description
1 polymer ?
#
loop_
_entity_poly.entity_id
_entity_poly.type
_entity_poly.pdbx_seq_one_letter_code
_entity_poly.pdbx_strand_id
1 'polypeptide(L)'
;MKRIRQRVKELTPRPRCHEDPRDVIAALNPVLRGWGQYFRTGNAADKFSALDGYVWRRLKRLRIHRKGRHLEHGEARRWTPTYFHALGLIRLSGSVQYPEAA
;
A
#
# COMPACT_ATOMS: atom_id res chain seq x y z
N MET A 1 4.49 3.39 13.57
CA MET A 1 4.30 3.85 12.17
C MET A 1 5.60 4.13 11.41
N LYS A 2 6.66 4.67 12.03
CA LYS A 2 7.90 5.03 11.31
C LYS A 2 8.59 3.83 10.62
N ARG A 3 8.85 2.74 11.35
CA ARG A 3 9.54 1.54 10.83
C ARG A 3 8.85 0.90 9.63
N ILE A 4 7.53 0.65 9.71
CA ILE A 4 6.79 0.05 8.59
C ILE A 4 6.75 0.96 7.36
N ARG A 5 6.58 2.27 7.54
CA ARG A 5 6.62 3.22 6.42
C ARG A 5 8.00 3.29 5.78
N GLN A 6 9.05 3.22 6.59
CA GLN A 6 10.43 3.11 6.10
C GLN A 6 10.61 1.83 5.27
N ARG A 7 10.15 0.68 5.78
CA ARG A 7 10.23 -0.58 5.03
C ARG A 7 9.47 -0.54 3.71
N VAL A 8 8.25 0.02 3.70
CA VAL A 8 7.49 0.27 2.46
C VAL A 8 8.28 1.20 1.53
N LYS A 9 8.90 2.27 2.06
CA LYS A 9 9.71 3.20 1.26
C LYS A 9 10.88 2.51 0.58
N GLU A 10 11.61 1.65 1.32
CA GLU A 10 12.73 0.84 0.84
C GLU A 10 12.32 -0.15 -0.25
N LEU A 11 11.11 -0.74 -0.14
CA LEU A 11 10.57 -1.67 -1.12
C LEU A 11 9.98 -1.01 -2.37
N THR A 12 9.67 0.29 -2.28
CA THR A 12 9.16 1.10 -3.41
C THR A 12 10.13 2.24 -3.78
N PRO A 13 11.44 2.00 -4.00
CA PRO A 13 12.35 3.07 -4.38
C PRO A 13 12.07 3.47 -5.83
N ARG A 14 12.47 4.68 -6.21
CA ARG A 14 12.20 5.26 -7.54
C ARG A 14 12.64 4.34 -8.72
N PRO A 15 13.79 3.65 -8.68
CA PRO A 15 14.21 2.77 -9.78
C PRO A 15 13.25 1.62 -10.10
N ARG A 16 12.47 1.14 -9.12
CA ARG A 16 11.47 0.08 -9.33
C ARG A 16 10.22 0.57 -10.07
N CYS A 17 10.20 1.81 -10.57
CA CYS A 17 9.08 2.29 -11.38
C CYS A 17 8.92 1.51 -12.69
N HIS A 18 9.97 0.88 -13.20
CA HIS A 18 9.93 0.08 -14.42
C HIS A 18 9.41 -1.36 -14.22
N GLU A 19 9.41 -1.86 -12.98
CA GLU A 19 8.87 -3.19 -12.64
C GLU A 19 7.34 -3.24 -12.83
N ASP A 20 6.81 -4.46 -12.97
CA ASP A 20 5.37 -4.64 -12.97
C ASP A 20 4.82 -4.23 -11.58
N PRO A 21 3.77 -3.41 -11.50
CA PRO A 21 3.13 -3.08 -10.23
C PRO A 21 2.71 -4.31 -9.41
N ARG A 22 2.38 -5.44 -10.05
CA ARG A 22 2.03 -6.71 -9.38
C ARG A 22 3.23 -7.30 -8.64
N ASP A 23 4.44 -7.20 -9.19
CA ASP A 23 5.66 -7.69 -8.53
C ASP A 23 6.01 -6.85 -7.30
N VAL A 24 5.86 -5.52 -7.43
CA VAL A 24 6.04 -4.60 -6.30
C VAL A 24 5.00 -4.87 -5.22
N ILE A 25 3.75 -5.12 -5.60
CA ILE A 25 2.67 -5.51 -4.67
C ILE A 25 3.01 -6.84 -3.98
N ALA A 26 3.48 -7.84 -4.72
CA ALA A 26 3.85 -9.15 -4.18
C ALA A 26 4.97 -9.03 -3.14
N ALA A 27 5.94 -8.13 -3.34
CA ALA A 27 6.98 -7.84 -2.36
C ALA A 27 6.46 -7.10 -1.11
N LEU A 28 5.44 -6.24 -1.26
CA LEU A 28 4.85 -5.48 -0.16
C LEU A 28 3.92 -6.32 0.72
N ASN A 29 3.13 -7.20 0.11
CA ASN A 29 2.06 -7.93 0.77
C ASN A 29 2.52 -8.72 2.02
N PRO A 30 3.64 -9.47 2.01
CA PRO A 30 4.13 -10.17 3.20
C PRO A 30 4.48 -9.23 4.36
N VAL A 31 5.09 -8.08 4.05
CA VAL A 31 5.47 -7.09 5.07
C VAL A 31 4.23 -6.44 5.69
N LEU A 32 3.25 -6.09 4.85
CA LEU A 32 1.98 -5.54 5.31
C LEU A 32 1.21 -6.57 6.15
N ARG A 33 1.16 -7.83 5.72
CA ARG A 33 0.49 -8.92 6.43
C ARG A 33 1.13 -9.20 7.79
N GLY A 34 2.46 -9.32 7.85
CA GLY A 34 3.19 -9.53 9.10
C GLY A 34 3.01 -8.38 10.08
N TRP A 35 3.04 -7.14 9.57
CA TRP A 35 2.76 -5.97 10.38
C TRP A 35 1.31 -5.92 10.89
N GLY A 36 0.33 -6.24 10.03
CA GLY A 36 -1.08 -6.34 10.41
C GLY A 36 -1.33 -7.38 11.50
N GLN A 37 -0.70 -8.56 11.39
CA GLN A 37 -0.81 -9.63 12.39
C GLN A 37 -0.21 -9.21 13.74
N TYR A 38 0.93 -8.51 13.74
CA TYR A 38 1.56 -8.02 14.97
C TYR A 38 0.72 -6.98 15.70
N PHE A 39 0.02 -6.10 14.97
CA PHE A 39 -0.79 -5.01 15.55
C PHE A 39 -2.29 -5.35 15.66
N ARG A 40 -2.67 -6.63 15.53
CA ARG A 40 -4.07 -7.10 15.48
C ARG A 40 -4.82 -6.93 16.81
N THR A 41 -4.12 -6.90 17.95
CA THR A 41 -4.71 -6.93 19.30
C THR A 41 -4.93 -5.56 19.94
N GLY A 42 -5.17 -4.49 19.17
CA GLY A 42 -5.48 -3.17 19.76
C GLY A 42 -6.14 -2.17 18.82
N ASN A 43 -6.31 -0.92 19.29
CA ASN A 43 -6.85 0.24 18.55
C ASN A 43 -5.93 0.68 17.38
N ALA A 44 -5.69 -0.21 16.43
CA ALA A 44 -4.81 0.00 15.30
C ALA A 44 -5.56 0.35 14.00
N ALA A 45 -6.89 0.47 14.04
CA ALA A 45 -7.72 0.80 12.88
C ALA A 45 -7.24 2.07 12.15
N ASP A 46 -7.01 3.16 12.89
CA ASP A 46 -6.48 4.41 12.32
C ASP A 46 -5.09 4.24 11.70
N LYS A 47 -4.25 3.43 12.36
CA LYS A 47 -2.90 3.13 11.89
C LYS A 47 -2.93 2.29 10.61
N PHE A 48 -3.90 1.37 10.48
CA PHE A 48 -4.10 0.53 9.30
C PHE A 48 -4.58 1.37 8.12
N SER A 49 -5.60 2.21 8.32
CA SER A 49 -6.08 3.17 7.32
C SER A 49 -4.96 4.12 6.87
N ALA A 50 -4.16 4.62 7.82
CA ALA A 50 -3.01 5.48 7.52
C ALA A 50 -1.86 4.75 6.81
N LEU A 51 -1.74 3.43 6.95
CA LEU A 51 -0.75 2.61 6.24
C LEU A 51 -1.23 2.26 4.83
N ASP A 52 -2.46 1.75 4.69
CA ASP A 52 -3.10 1.51 3.39
C ASP A 52 -3.02 2.78 2.54
N GLY A 53 -3.41 3.91 3.14
CA GLY A 53 -3.31 5.25 2.58
C GLY A 53 -1.91 5.63 2.09
N TYR A 54 -0.88 5.21 2.81
CA TYR A 54 0.51 5.48 2.44
C TYR A 54 0.97 4.58 1.28
N VAL A 55 0.65 3.29 1.34
CA VAL A 55 1.07 2.28 0.35
C VAL A 55 0.54 2.59 -1.03
N TRP A 56 -0.78 2.81 -1.19
CA TRP A 56 -1.35 3.06 -2.51
C TRP A 56 -0.82 4.37 -3.12
N ARG A 57 -0.54 5.40 -2.30
CA ARG A 57 0.09 6.65 -2.76
C ARG A 57 1.54 6.44 -3.23
N ARG A 58 2.27 5.49 -2.66
CA ARG A 58 3.63 5.12 -3.11
C ARG A 58 3.58 4.41 -4.46
N LEU A 59 2.69 3.43 -4.62
CA LEU A 59 2.47 2.73 -5.89
C LEU A 59 2.02 3.70 -6.99
N LYS A 60 1.09 4.59 -6.69
CA LYS A 60 0.67 5.67 -7.60
C LYS A 60 1.86 6.53 -8.04
N ARG A 61 2.72 6.94 -7.10
CA ARG A 61 3.93 7.71 -7.43
C ARG A 61 4.89 6.93 -8.33
N LEU A 62 5.10 5.63 -8.10
CA LEU A 62 5.92 4.81 -9.00
C LEU A 62 5.37 4.80 -10.43
N ARG A 63 4.05 4.68 -10.61
CA ARG A 63 3.44 4.76 -11.96
C ARG A 63 3.59 6.14 -12.60
N ILE A 64 3.40 7.22 -11.82
CA ILE A 64 3.67 8.58 -12.28
C ILE A 64 5.13 8.70 -12.75
N HIS A 65 6.08 8.18 -11.97
CA HIS A 65 7.50 8.21 -12.34
C HIS A 65 7.82 7.37 -13.58
N ARG A 66 7.17 6.21 -13.75
CA ARG A 66 7.31 5.36 -14.94
C ARG A 66 6.85 6.09 -16.21
N LYS A 67 5.72 6.80 -16.12
CA LYS A 67 5.16 7.56 -17.24
C LYS A 67 5.97 8.82 -17.55
N GLY A 68 6.48 9.49 -16.52
CA GLY A 68 7.28 10.70 -16.67
C GLY A 68 6.55 11.75 -17.52
N ARG A 69 7.19 12.21 -18.60
CA ARG A 69 6.62 13.19 -19.54
C ARG A 69 5.44 12.67 -20.36
N HIS A 70 5.22 11.35 -20.40
CA HIS A 70 4.13 10.71 -21.13
C HIS A 70 2.89 10.48 -20.25
N LEU A 71 2.81 11.14 -19.08
CA LEU A 71 1.63 11.08 -18.23
C LEU A 71 0.55 12.01 -18.78
N GLU A 72 -0.59 11.43 -19.17
CA GLU A 72 -1.71 12.22 -19.67
C GLU A 72 -2.49 12.92 -18.55
N HIS A 73 -3.15 14.01 -18.90
CA HIS A 73 -4.02 14.72 -17.96
C HIS A 73 -5.10 13.79 -17.42
N GLY A 74 -5.22 13.70 -16.10
CA GLY A 74 -6.23 12.86 -15.45
C GLY A 74 -5.91 11.35 -15.42
N GLU A 75 -4.89 10.85 -16.12
CA GLU A 75 -4.54 9.42 -16.11
C GLU A 75 -4.22 8.94 -14.69
N ALA A 76 -3.44 9.73 -13.93
CA ALA A 76 -3.11 9.42 -12.54
C ALA A 76 -4.33 9.37 -11.61
N ARG A 77 -5.48 9.96 -11.99
CA ARG A 77 -6.72 9.88 -11.20
C ARG A 77 -7.34 8.47 -11.24
N ARG A 78 -7.06 7.70 -12.30
CA ARG A 78 -7.54 6.31 -12.45
C ARG A 78 -6.84 5.34 -11.49
N TRP A 79 -5.65 5.67 -11.00
CA TRP A 79 -4.90 4.84 -10.04
C TRP A 79 -5.38 5.08 -8.61
N THR A 80 -6.58 4.58 -8.34
CA THR A 80 -7.26 4.61 -7.03
C THR A 80 -6.78 3.47 -6.12
N PRO A 81 -7.10 3.49 -4.81
CA PRO A 81 -6.87 2.34 -3.94
C PRO A 81 -7.53 1.06 -4.48
N THR A 82 -8.77 1.16 -4.98
CA THR A 82 -9.52 0.03 -5.57
C THR A 82 -8.79 -0.58 -6.76
N TYR A 83 -8.18 0.25 -7.61
CA TYR A 83 -7.35 -0.22 -8.72
C TYR A 83 -6.17 -1.08 -8.24
N PHE A 84 -5.46 -0.67 -7.19
CA PHE A 84 -4.34 -1.46 -6.66
C PHE A 84 -4.79 -2.72 -5.92
N HIS A 85 -5.95 -2.70 -5.26
CA HIS A 85 -6.54 -3.90 -4.68
C HIS A 85 -6.92 -4.92 -5.76
N ALA A 86 -7.46 -4.47 -6.90
CA ALA A 86 -7.75 -5.34 -8.04
C ALA A 86 -6.46 -5.96 -8.65
N LEU A 87 -5.31 -5.32 -8.46
CA LEU A 87 -3.99 -5.87 -8.82
C LEU A 87 -3.40 -6.80 -7.74
N GLY A 88 -4.12 -7.05 -6.64
CA GLY A 88 -3.71 -7.96 -5.58
C GLY A 88 -3.09 -7.29 -4.34
N LEU A 89 -3.15 -5.96 -4.20
CA LEU A 89 -2.71 -5.29 -2.98
C LEU A 89 -3.64 -5.65 -1.81
N ILE A 90 -3.09 -6.16 -0.72
CA ILE A 90 -3.89 -6.44 0.48
C ILE A 90 -4.38 -5.16 1.14
N ARG A 91 -5.54 -5.23 1.79
CA ARG A 91 -6.07 -4.15 2.63
C ARG A 91 -5.92 -4.54 4.09
N LEU A 92 -5.32 -3.66 4.89
CA LEU A 92 -5.21 -3.88 6.35
C LEU A 92 -6.44 -3.34 7.08
N SER A 93 -6.98 -2.20 6.63
CA SER A 93 -8.25 -1.66 7.11
C SER A 93 -9.40 -2.64 6.84
N GLY A 94 -10.30 -2.81 7.81
CA GLY A 94 -11.40 -3.78 7.74
C GLY A 94 -11.02 -5.23 8.09
N SER A 95 -9.74 -5.52 8.35
CA SER A 95 -9.29 -6.83 8.89
C SER A 95 -9.19 -6.85 10.42
N VAL A 96 -9.50 -5.72 11.08
CA VAL A 96 -9.54 -5.60 12.53
C VAL A 96 -10.80 -6.28 13.01
N GLN A 97 -10.65 -7.48 13.57
CA GLN A 97 -11.71 -8.09 14.36
C GLN A 97 -11.64 -7.48 15.75
N TYR A 98 -12.68 -6.74 16.12
CA TYR A 98 -12.90 -6.37 17.51
C TYR A 98 -13.34 -7.66 18.23
N PRO A 99 -12.72 -8.06 19.36
CA PRO A 99 -13.37 -9.04 20.21
C PRO A 99 -14.71 -8.44 20.63
N GLU A 100 -15.81 -9.17 20.40
CA GLU A 100 -17.09 -8.78 20.96
C GLU A 100 -16.89 -8.58 22.46
N ALA A 101 -17.24 -7.38 22.94
CA ALA A 101 -17.26 -7.11 24.37
C ALA A 101 -18.32 -8.04 24.97
N ALA A 102 -17.87 -9.06 25.69
CA ALA A 102 -18.70 -9.93 26.51
C ALA A 102 -19.09 -9.23 27.81
#